data_AF-A0A412HTQ9-F1
#
_entry.id   AF-A0A412HTQ9-F1
#
_cell.length_a   1.000
_cell.length_b   1.000
_cell.length_c   1.000
_cell.angle_alpha   90.00
_cell.angle_beta   90.00
_cell.angle_gamma   90.00
#
_symmetry.space_group_name_H-M   'P 1'
#
loop_
_entity.id
_entity.type
_entity.pdbx_description
1 polymer ?
#
loop_
_entity_poly.entity_id
_entity_poly.type
_entity_poly.pdbx_seq_one_letter_code
_entity_poly.pdbx_strand_id
1 'polypeptide(L)'
;MGIRTRLCEECAQATVEMAVVTPVLLVLALIVYNVMVFAGAVARFDRVVPDIVLAHAVAPSGEGDGSSIDASATVQAQIQHAMEGYDLLIEVSSEQGATTSDGGLLSLSGTFRTYTCTMHYEPWPTSLSIAGVPLGAPTTLSHERAVTVDPWRPGVVM
;
A
#
# COMPACT_ATOMS: atom_id res chain seq x y z
N MET A 1 2.50 6.79 63.55
CA MET A 1 1.53 7.31 62.56
C MET A 1 2.15 7.74 61.22
N GLY A 2 3.48 8.03 61.11
CA GLY A 2 4.06 8.68 59.91
C GLY A 2 4.56 7.79 58.76
N ILE A 3 4.70 6.48 58.95
CA ILE A 3 5.25 5.58 57.90
C ILE A 3 4.21 5.29 56.81
N ARG A 4 2.93 5.16 57.17
CA ARG A 4 1.83 4.88 56.23
C ARG A 4 1.51 6.08 55.33
N THR A 5 1.65 7.30 55.84
CA THR A 5 1.43 8.52 55.06
C THR A 5 2.53 8.74 54.03
N ARG A 6 3.81 8.49 54.37
CA ARG A 6 4.91 8.61 53.40
C ARG A 6 4.83 7.61 52.23
N LEU A 7 4.50 6.35 52.52
CA LEU A 7 4.29 5.34 51.47
C LEU A 7 3.13 5.70 50.53
N CYS A 8 2.07 6.32 51.06
CA CYS A 8 0.95 6.79 50.24
C CYS A 8 1.35 7.98 49.35
N GLU A 9 2.19 8.88 49.86
CA GLU A 9 2.73 10.04 49.13
C GLU A 9 3.67 9.59 48.00
N GLU A 10 4.54 8.62 48.26
CA GLU A 10 5.44 8.02 47.26
C GLU A 10 4.68 7.22 46.20
N CYS A 11 3.66 6.44 46.58
CA CYS A 11 2.78 5.76 45.63
C CYS A 11 1.95 6.73 44.78
N ALA A 12 1.47 7.83 45.40
CA ALA A 12 0.76 8.88 44.67
C ALA A 12 1.69 9.56 43.67
N GLN A 13 2.91 9.93 44.07
CA GLN A 13 3.90 10.57 43.20
C GLN A 13 4.36 9.67 42.05
N ALA A 14 4.63 8.40 42.31
CA ALA A 14 4.93 7.41 41.27
C ALA A 14 3.75 7.22 40.28
N THR A 15 2.52 7.37 40.77
CA THR A 15 1.32 7.35 39.93
C THR A 15 1.19 8.61 39.09
N VAL A 16 1.57 9.80 39.60
CA VAL A 16 1.49 11.07 38.84
C VAL A 16 2.50 11.06 37.68
N GLU A 17 3.72 10.57 37.91
CA GLU A 17 4.71 10.40 36.85
C GLU A 17 4.22 9.39 35.79
N MET A 18 3.68 8.25 36.23
CA MET A 18 3.13 7.25 35.32
C MET A 18 1.87 7.72 34.58
N ALA A 19 1.06 8.62 35.16
CA ALA A 19 -0.14 9.15 34.52
C ALA A 19 0.17 10.04 33.31
N VAL A 20 1.34 10.69 33.30
CA VAL A 20 1.81 11.47 32.14
C VAL A 20 2.51 10.57 31.13
N VAL A 21 3.25 9.57 31.59
CA VAL A 21 4.00 8.64 30.71
C VAL A 21 3.09 7.67 29.97
N THR A 22 2.05 7.14 30.62
CA THR A 22 1.12 6.16 30.04
C THR A 22 0.45 6.62 28.74
N PRO A 23 -0.15 7.82 28.64
CA PRO A 23 -0.75 8.26 27.38
C PRO A 23 0.28 8.44 26.26
N VAL A 24 1.50 8.91 26.59
CA VAL A 24 2.59 9.02 25.61
C VAL A 24 3.01 7.64 25.09
N LEU A 25 3.16 6.66 25.99
CA LEU A 25 3.46 5.28 25.61
C LEU A 25 2.34 4.65 24.77
N LEU A 26 1.08 4.95 25.06
CA LEU A 26 -0.05 4.49 24.26
C LEU A 26 -0.01 5.07 22.84
N VAL A 27 0.23 6.37 22.70
CA VAL A 27 0.37 7.00 21.38
C VAL A 27 1.55 6.41 20.61
N LEU A 28 2.69 6.20 21.26
CA LEU A 28 3.85 5.58 20.64
C LEU A 28 3.58 4.13 20.22
N ALA A 29 2.95 3.34 21.09
CA ALA A 29 2.58 1.96 20.78
C ALA A 29 1.62 1.89 19.58
N LEU A 30 0.67 2.83 19.51
CA LEU A 30 -0.26 2.96 18.40
C LEU A 30 0.45 3.29 17.08
N ILE A 31 1.41 4.22 17.10
CA ILE A 31 2.24 4.56 15.94
C ILE A 31 3.02 3.31 15.48
N VAL A 32 3.72 2.65 16.42
CA VAL A 32 4.53 1.46 16.12
C VAL A 32 3.66 0.34 15.56
N TYR A 33 2.49 0.09 16.14
CA TYR A 33 1.54 -0.90 15.65
C TYR A 33 1.15 -0.64 14.19
N ASN A 34 0.73 0.59 13.87
CA ASN A 34 0.34 0.95 12.50
C ASN A 34 1.49 0.84 11.51
N VAL A 35 2.70 1.27 11.90
CA VAL A 35 3.90 1.15 11.05
C VAL A 35 4.26 -0.31 10.82
N MET A 36 4.15 -1.18 11.83
CA MET A 36 4.42 -2.62 11.67
C MET A 36 3.41 -3.29 10.74
N VAL A 37 2.12 -2.96 10.85
CA VAL A 37 1.08 -3.47 9.95
C VAL A 37 1.34 -3.00 8.52
N PHE A 38 1.61 -1.71 8.33
CA PHE A 38 1.93 -1.14 7.03
C PHE A 38 3.18 -1.77 6.42
N ALA A 39 4.26 -1.91 7.18
CA ALA A 39 5.50 -2.54 6.69
C ALA A 39 5.27 -4.01 6.30
N GLY A 40 4.44 -4.74 7.05
CA GLY A 40 4.03 -6.11 6.70
C GLY A 40 3.24 -6.16 5.39
N ALA A 41 2.31 -5.23 5.20
CA ALA A 41 1.55 -5.09 3.96
C ALA A 41 2.46 -4.76 2.78
N VAL A 42 3.38 -3.79 2.92
CA VAL A 42 4.37 -3.42 1.90
C VAL A 42 5.23 -4.62 1.50
N ALA A 43 5.73 -5.40 2.47
CA ALA A 43 6.56 -6.56 2.19
C ALA A 43 5.82 -7.66 1.39
N ARG A 44 4.51 -7.82 1.63
CA ARG A 44 3.67 -8.74 0.85
C ARG A 44 3.36 -8.16 -0.54
N PHE A 45 3.01 -6.89 -0.61
CA PHE A 45 2.72 -6.17 -1.86
C PHE A 45 3.92 -6.21 -2.82
N ASP A 46 5.13 -5.98 -2.32
CA ASP A 46 6.37 -6.03 -3.11
C ASP A 46 6.67 -7.44 -3.66
N ARG A 47 6.08 -8.50 -3.10
CA ARG A 47 6.22 -9.87 -3.62
C ARG A 47 5.09 -10.26 -4.57
N VAL A 48 3.88 -9.77 -4.32
CA VAL A 48 2.65 -10.15 -5.03
C VAL A 48 2.48 -9.37 -6.33
N VAL A 49 2.74 -8.06 -6.33
CA VAL A 49 2.60 -7.20 -7.51
C VAL A 49 3.36 -7.69 -8.75
N PRO A 50 4.66 -8.04 -8.70
CA PRO A 50 5.40 -8.39 -9.90
C PRO A 50 4.95 -9.76 -10.42
N ASP A 51 4.61 -10.71 -9.53
CA ASP A 51 4.13 -12.05 -9.87
C ASP A 51 2.78 -11.99 -10.60
N ILE A 52 1.82 -11.22 -10.07
CA ILE A 52 0.51 -11.03 -10.70
C ILE A 52 0.63 -10.26 -12.01
N VAL A 53 1.43 -9.18 -12.03
CA VAL A 53 1.68 -8.39 -13.25
C VAL A 53 2.33 -9.28 -14.31
N LEU A 54 3.34 -10.09 -14.00
CA LEU A 54 3.96 -11.02 -14.96
C LEU A 54 2.97 -12.08 -15.45
N ALA A 55 2.11 -12.61 -14.58
CA ALA A 55 1.14 -13.64 -14.95
C ALA A 55 0.02 -13.11 -15.88
N HIS A 56 -0.43 -11.87 -15.65
CA HIS A 56 -1.61 -11.33 -16.33
C HIS A 56 -1.29 -10.29 -17.41
N ALA A 57 -0.17 -9.57 -17.32
CA ALA A 57 0.23 -8.58 -18.34
C ALA A 57 0.89 -9.21 -19.59
N VAL A 58 1.35 -10.46 -19.50
CA VAL A 58 1.99 -11.19 -20.61
C VAL A 58 0.97 -11.96 -21.46
N ALA A 59 -0.31 -11.94 -21.10
CA ALA A 59 -1.38 -12.46 -21.96
C ALA A 59 -1.78 -11.37 -22.97
N PRO A 60 -1.39 -11.45 -24.26
CA PRO A 60 -2.01 -10.61 -25.27
C PRO A 60 -3.48 -11.05 -25.37
N SER A 61 -4.39 -10.26 -24.81
CA SER A 61 -5.80 -10.36 -25.16
C SER A 61 -5.90 -10.19 -26.67
N GLY A 62 -6.23 -11.27 -27.35
CA GLY A 62 -6.32 -11.31 -28.81
C GLY A 62 -7.28 -10.23 -29.32
N GLU A 63 -6.82 -9.53 -30.36
CA GLU A 63 -7.60 -8.75 -31.33
C GLU A 63 -8.62 -7.75 -30.76
N GLY A 64 -8.22 -6.50 -30.58
CA GLY A 64 -9.16 -5.40 -30.39
C GLY A 64 -8.60 -4.21 -29.63
N ASP A 65 -8.31 -3.15 -30.37
CA ASP A 65 -8.10 -1.78 -29.90
C ASP A 65 -9.12 -1.40 -28.80
N GLY A 66 -8.70 -1.40 -27.52
CA GLY A 66 -9.56 -1.16 -26.35
C GLY A 66 -9.24 -1.98 -25.07
N SER A 67 -8.39 -3.01 -25.14
CA SER A 67 -8.16 -3.98 -24.05
C SER A 67 -7.21 -3.55 -22.92
N SER A 68 -6.59 -2.36 -22.96
CA SER A 68 -5.67 -1.91 -21.89
C SER A 68 -6.35 -1.74 -20.52
N ILE A 69 -7.61 -1.31 -20.51
CA ILE A 69 -8.41 -1.12 -19.29
C ILE A 69 -8.80 -2.46 -18.65
N ASP A 70 -9.01 -3.51 -19.46
CA ASP A 70 -9.43 -4.83 -18.97
C ASP A 70 -8.27 -5.57 -18.27
N ALA A 71 -7.05 -5.41 -18.81
CA ALA A 71 -5.84 -5.99 -18.19
C ALA A 71 -5.46 -5.30 -16.86
N SER A 72 -5.60 -3.97 -16.75
CA SER A 72 -5.31 -3.27 -15.49
C SER A 72 -6.36 -3.56 -14.42
N ALA A 73 -7.65 -3.65 -14.80
CA ALA A 73 -8.74 -4.00 -13.88
C ALA A 73 -8.61 -5.43 -13.33
N THR A 74 -8.23 -6.40 -14.18
CA THR A 74 -7.98 -7.78 -13.74
C THR A 74 -6.76 -7.88 -12.83
N VAL A 75 -5.66 -7.18 -13.15
CA VAL A 75 -4.47 -7.08 -12.28
C VAL A 75 -4.84 -6.46 -10.92
N GLN A 76 -5.60 -5.36 -10.91
CA GLN A 76 -6.06 -4.72 -9.67
C GLN A 76 -6.91 -5.66 -8.81
N ALA A 77 -7.89 -6.36 -9.40
CA ALA A 77 -8.74 -7.31 -8.68
C ALA A 77 -7.94 -8.48 -8.09
N GLN A 78 -6.96 -9.00 -8.83
CA GLN A 78 -6.10 -10.08 -8.35
C GLN A 78 -5.16 -9.62 -7.24
N ILE A 79 -4.58 -8.42 -7.33
CA ILE A 79 -3.77 -7.85 -6.25
C ILE A 79 -4.63 -7.62 -5.00
N GLN A 80 -5.86 -7.12 -5.15
CA GLN A 80 -6.81 -6.94 -4.04
C GLN A 80 -7.11 -8.28 -3.35
N HIS A 81 -7.42 -9.32 -4.11
CA HIS A 81 -7.65 -10.66 -3.58
C HIS A 81 -6.40 -11.23 -2.90
N ALA A 82 -5.22 -11.06 -3.49
CA ALA A 82 -3.96 -11.54 -2.91
C ALA A 82 -3.53 -10.75 -1.67
N MET A 83 -4.10 -9.56 -1.43
CA MET A 83 -3.90 -8.72 -0.23
C MET A 83 -5.04 -8.86 0.80
N GLU A 84 -5.97 -9.81 0.61
CA GLU A 84 -7.06 -10.08 1.55
C GLU A 84 -6.51 -10.32 2.98
N GLY A 85 -7.17 -9.70 3.96
CA GLY A 85 -6.76 -9.68 5.37
C GLY A 85 -6.11 -8.37 5.83
N TYR A 86 -5.80 -7.45 4.92
CA TYR A 86 -5.43 -6.07 5.25
C TYR A 86 -6.52 -5.10 4.77
N ASP A 87 -6.82 -4.08 5.57
CA ASP A 87 -7.76 -3.01 5.19
C ASP A 87 -7.01 -1.99 4.31
N LEU A 88 -6.96 -2.29 3.00
CA LEU A 88 -6.17 -1.57 2.00
C LEU A 88 -7.01 -1.25 0.76
N LEU A 89 -6.75 -0.08 0.19
CA LEU A 89 -7.25 0.32 -1.12
C LEU A 89 -6.10 0.22 -2.13
N ILE A 90 -6.34 -0.45 -3.26
CA ILE A 90 -5.31 -0.70 -4.28
C ILE A 90 -5.76 -0.07 -5.59
N GLU A 91 -4.90 0.76 -6.17
CA GLU A 91 -5.07 1.41 -7.46
C GLU A 91 -3.97 0.94 -8.42
N VAL A 92 -4.33 0.61 -9.66
CA VAL A 92 -3.38 0.17 -10.69
C VAL A 92 -3.57 1.03 -11.93
N SER A 93 -2.54 1.80 -12.27
CA SER A 93 -2.46 2.54 -13.52
C SER A 93 -1.48 1.85 -14.47
N SER A 94 -1.83 1.80 -15.76
CA SER A 94 -0.95 1.26 -16.79
C SER A 94 -0.60 2.36 -17.79
N GLU A 95 0.67 2.71 -17.88
CA GLU A 95 1.18 3.60 -18.92
C GLU A 95 1.82 2.77 -20.04
N GLN A 96 1.35 2.98 -21.26
CA GLN A 96 2.00 2.44 -22.44
C GLN A 96 3.11 3.40 -22.87
N GLY A 97 4.35 2.92 -22.94
CA GLY A 97 5.49 3.76 -23.34
C GLY A 97 5.18 4.51 -24.63
N ALA A 98 5.25 5.84 -24.57
CA ALA A 98 4.87 6.72 -25.68
C ALA A 98 5.64 6.33 -26.94
N THR A 99 4.91 6.01 -28.00
CA THR A 99 5.46 6.04 -29.36
C THR A 99 5.92 7.47 -29.61
N THR A 100 7.23 7.73 -29.61
CA THR A 100 7.76 8.92 -30.28
C THR A 100 7.24 8.85 -31.71
N SER A 101 6.34 9.78 -32.06
CA SER A 101 5.82 9.99 -33.41
C SER A 101 6.96 10.35 -34.35
N ASP A 102 7.70 9.34 -34.80
CA ASP A 102 8.58 9.46 -35.95
C ASP A 102 8.35 8.22 -36.81
N GLY A 103 7.82 8.46 -38.00
CA GLY A 103 7.28 7.45 -38.92
C GLY A 103 8.36 6.56 -39.53
N GLY A 104 8.94 5.67 -38.73
CA GLY A 104 9.89 4.66 -39.16
C GLY A 104 9.37 3.27 -38.85
N LEU A 105 9.57 2.34 -39.79
CA LEU A 105 9.24 0.90 -39.77
C LEU A 105 9.82 0.08 -38.59
N LEU A 106 10.31 0.74 -37.52
CA LEU A 106 10.78 0.17 -36.26
C LEU A 106 9.72 0.19 -35.14
N SER A 107 8.51 0.67 -35.42
CA SER A 107 7.34 0.61 -34.51
C SER A 107 6.78 -0.81 -34.28
N LEU A 108 7.61 -1.83 -34.50
CA LEU A 108 7.34 -3.25 -34.24
C LEU A 108 8.14 -3.77 -33.03
N SER A 109 9.00 -2.96 -32.42
CA SER A 109 9.53 -3.26 -31.09
C SER A 109 8.40 -3.04 -30.10
N GLY A 110 7.72 -4.13 -29.70
CA GLY A 110 6.62 -4.14 -28.74
C GLY A 110 6.84 -3.12 -27.63
N THR A 111 5.91 -2.17 -27.50
CA THR A 111 6.04 -1.08 -26.55
C THR A 111 6.03 -1.66 -25.14
N PHE A 112 7.13 -1.47 -24.40
CA PHE A 112 7.21 -1.81 -22.98
C PHE A 112 5.99 -1.19 -22.26
N ARG A 113 5.32 -2.00 -21.44
CA ARG A 113 4.18 -1.54 -20.62
C ARG A 113 4.64 -1.39 -19.19
N THR A 114 4.46 -0.20 -18.62
CA THR A 114 4.77 0.05 -17.21
C THR A 114 3.46 0.07 -16.43
N TYR A 115 3.33 -0.87 -15.51
CA TYR A 115 2.23 -0.93 -14.55
C TYR A 115 2.69 -0.28 -13.25
N THR A 116 2.06 0.83 -12.89
CA THR A 116 2.25 1.51 -11.61
C THR A 116 1.12 1.10 -10.67
N CYS A 117 1.46 0.34 -9.64
CA CYS A 117 0.52 -0.12 -8.63
C CYS A 117 0.72 0.67 -7.34
N THR A 118 -0.34 1.27 -6.83
CA THR A 118 -0.34 2.07 -5.60
C THR A 118 -1.21 1.41 -4.55
N MET A 119 -0.65 1.20 -3.37
CA MET A 119 -1.33 0.70 -2.17
C MET A 119 -1.59 1.86 -1.21
N HIS A 120 -2.82 2.02 -0.76
CA HIS A 120 -3.22 2.98 0.25
C HIS A 120 -3.67 2.27 1.53
N TYR A 121 -3.10 2.68 2.66
CA TYR A 121 -3.40 2.17 3.98
C TYR A 121 -3.95 3.28 4.88
N GLU A 122 -5.07 2.99 5.55
CA GLU A 122 -5.65 3.85 6.56
C GLU A 122 -5.27 3.33 7.97
N PRO A 123 -4.43 4.06 8.72
CA PRO A 123 -4.02 3.66 10.05
C PRO A 123 -5.16 3.83 11.05
N TRP A 124 -5.25 2.89 11.99
CA TRP A 124 -6.18 2.95 13.09
C TRP A 124 -5.66 3.90 14.20
N PRO A 125 -6.50 4.71 14.87
CA PRO A 125 -7.93 4.92 14.66
C PRO A 125 -8.20 6.05 13.66
N THR A 126 -8.89 5.72 12.56
CA THR A 126 -9.19 6.66 11.47
C THR A 126 -10.37 7.60 11.80
N SER A 127 -11.20 7.28 12.80
CA SER A 127 -12.41 8.04 13.15
C SER A 127 -12.58 8.22 14.66
N LEU A 128 -11.78 9.11 15.26
CA LEU A 128 -12.11 9.66 16.57
C LEU A 128 -13.14 10.78 16.39
N SER A 129 -14.42 10.49 16.63
CA SER A 129 -15.46 11.51 16.69
C SER A 129 -15.75 11.85 18.15
N ILE A 130 -15.54 13.10 18.55
CA ILE A 130 -16.02 13.62 19.83
C ILE A 130 -17.15 14.59 19.53
N ALA A 131 -18.35 14.29 20.03
CA ALA A 131 -19.54 15.11 19.85
C ALA A 131 -19.90 15.40 18.37
N GLY A 132 -19.69 14.42 17.47
CA GLY A 132 -20.05 14.56 16.05
C GLY A 132 -19.06 15.35 15.21
N VAL A 133 -17.97 15.86 15.81
CA VAL A 133 -16.87 16.50 15.09
C VAL A 133 -15.78 15.45 14.88
N PRO A 134 -15.40 15.13 13.63
CA PRO A 134 -14.26 14.27 13.37
C PRO A 134 -12.98 15.01 13.82
N LEU A 135 -12.33 14.47 14.85
CA LEU A 135 -11.00 14.89 15.29
C LEU A 135 -9.98 14.07 14.52
N GLY A 136 -9.71 14.48 13.28
CA GLY A 136 -8.64 13.87 12.49
C GLY A 136 -8.79 14.19 11.01
N ALA A 137 -7.71 14.66 10.40
CA ALA A 137 -7.53 14.46 8.96
C ALA A 137 -7.23 12.96 8.75
N PRO A 138 -7.92 12.26 7.84
CA PRO A 138 -7.58 10.87 7.53
C PRO A 138 -6.14 10.83 7.03
N THR A 139 -5.23 10.34 7.85
CA THR A 139 -3.82 10.18 7.47
C THR A 139 -3.71 8.94 6.61
N THR A 140 -3.62 9.07 5.29
CA THR A 140 -3.41 7.92 4.39
C THR A 140 -1.92 7.69 4.19
N LEU A 141 -1.46 6.45 4.33
CA LEU A 141 -0.10 6.04 3.94
C LEU A 141 -0.17 5.38 2.57
N SER A 142 0.55 5.91 1.59
CA SER A 142 0.65 5.34 0.26
C SER A 142 2.01 4.69 0.02
N HIS A 143 2.01 3.56 -0.69
CA HIS A 143 3.22 2.92 -1.21
C HIS A 143 3.01 2.63 -2.70
N GLU A 144 3.98 3.04 -3.51
CA GLU A 144 3.93 2.91 -4.96
C GLU A 144 4.99 1.93 -5.46
N ARG A 145 4.61 1.09 -6.42
CA ARG A 145 5.54 0.21 -7.11
C ARG A 145 5.26 0.15 -8.61
N ALA A 146 6.27 0.53 -9.39
CA ALA A 146 6.28 0.41 -10.84
C ALA A 146 6.91 -0.92 -11.28
N VAL A 147 6.26 -1.61 -12.22
CA VAL A 147 6.75 -2.83 -12.85
C VAL A 147 6.63 -2.67 -14.37
N THR A 148 7.76 -2.71 -15.06
CA THR A 148 7.80 -2.68 -16.53
C THR A 148 7.86 -4.09 -17.07
N VAL A 149 6.94 -4.40 -17.98
CA VAL A 149 6.83 -5.70 -18.65
C VAL A 149 7.18 -5.55 -20.13
N ASP A 150 8.05 -6.44 -20.60
CA ASP A 150 8.30 -6.64 -22.04
C ASP A 150 7.21 -7.55 -22.63
N PRO A 151 6.49 -7.14 -23.68
CA PRO A 151 5.49 -7.97 -24.35
C PRO A 151 6.03 -9.28 -24.95
N TRP A 152 7.34 -9.42 -25.16
CA TRP A 152 7.91 -10.56 -25.89
C TRP A 152 8.22 -11.76 -24.98
N ARG A 153 7.78 -12.96 -25.40
CA ARG A 153 8.17 -14.23 -24.74
C ARG A 153 9.68 -14.46 -24.88
N PRO A 154 10.39 -14.84 -23.80
CA PRO A 154 11.78 -15.31 -23.90
C PRO A 154 11.75 -16.69 -24.56
N GLY A 155 11.95 -16.73 -25.89
CA GLY A 155 11.91 -17.96 -26.67
C GLY A 155 11.55 -17.80 -28.15
N VAL A 156 11.18 -16.61 -28.61
CA VAL A 156 11.00 -16.33 -30.04
C VAL A 156 12.17 -15.49 -30.54
N VAL A 157 13.32 -16.15 -30.73
CA VAL A 157 14.37 -15.65 -31.61
C VAL A 157 14.63 -16.80 -32.58
N MET A 158 14.24 -16.61 -33.84
CA MET A 158 14.67 -17.47 -34.95
C MET A 158 16.16 -17.26 -35.24
#